data_AF-A0A9P8LDV8-F1
#
_entry.id   AF-A0A9P8LDV8-F1
#
_cell.length_a   1.000
_cell.length_b   1.000
_cell.length_c   1.000
_cell.angle_alpha   90.00
_cell.angle_beta   90.00
_cell.angle_gamma   90.00
#
_symmetry.space_group_name_H-M   'P 1'
#
loop_
_entity.id
_entity.type
_entity.pdbx_description
1 polymer ?
#
loop_
_entity_poly.entity_id
_entity_poly.type
_entity_poly.pdbx_seq_one_letter_code
_entity_poly.pdbx_strand_id
1 'polypeptide(L)' 'MAEMISPVDFECTPDIWQEKGVYKGSFKVRWIFCKNADYALFSHILLDATRGDLPALHLRDALP' A
#
# COMPACT_ATOMS: atom_id res chain seq x y z
N MET A 1 1.37 8.58 1.65
CA MET A 1 0.07 8.38 0.95
C MET A 1 0.23 8.80 -0.49
N ALA A 2 -0.23 7.95 -1.41
CA ALA A 2 -0.18 8.19 -2.84
C ALA A 2 -1.52 7.78 -3.49
N GLU A 3 -1.83 8.39 -4.61
CA GLU A 3 -2.99 8.10 -5.45
C GLU A 3 -2.57 7.27 -6.66
N MET A 4 -3.33 6.23 -7.00
CA MET A 4 -3.16 5.46 -8.23
C MET A 4 -3.75 6.24 -9.41
N ILE A 5 -2.92 6.53 -10.42
CA ILE A 5 -3.31 7.38 -11.56
C ILE A 5 -3.31 6.64 -12.91
N SER A 6 -2.98 5.35 -12.92
CA SER A 6 -3.07 4.52 -14.12
C SER A 6 -3.46 3.08 -13.75
N PRO A 7 -4.02 2.30 -14.70
CA PRO A 7 -4.12 0.85 -14.58
C PRO A 7 -2.74 0.21 -14.37
N VAL A 8 -2.73 -1.04 -13.88
CA VAL A 8 -1.52 -1.86 -13.77
C VAL A 8 -1.12 -2.36 -15.14
N ASP A 9 0.13 -2.13 -15.51
CA ASP A 9 0.79 -2.74 -16.64
C ASP A 9 1.53 -3.99 -16.13
N PHE A 10 1.02 -5.18 -16.45
CA PHE A 10 1.59 -6.46 -16.02
C PHE A 10 2.77 -6.94 -16.87
N GLU A 11 2.94 -6.37 -18.07
CA GLU A 11 4.03 -6.73 -19.00
C GLU A 11 5.33 -5.98 -18.64
N CYS A 12 5.20 -4.86 -17.92
CA CYS A 12 6.34 -4.10 -17.44
C CYS A 12 7.11 -4.87 -16.35
N THR A 13 8.44 -4.98 -16.52
CA THR A 13 9.33 -5.57 -15.51
C THR A 13 10.32 -4.50 -15.01
N PRO A 14 9.95 -3.69 -14.00
CA PRO A 14 10.79 -2.59 -13.55
C PRO A 14 11.98 -3.07 -12.70
N ASP A 15 13.21 -2.69 -13.06
CA ASP A 15 14.44 -3.02 -12.32
C ASP A 15 14.77 -2.00 -11.21
N ILE A 16 13.75 -1.34 -10.67
CA ILE A 16 13.88 -0.31 -9.62
C ILE A 16 13.72 -0.90 -8.20
N TRP A 17 13.19 -2.11 -8.09
CA TRP A 17 12.97 -2.81 -6.83
C TRP A 17 14.22 -3.59 -6.42
N GLN A 18 14.57 -3.58 -5.14
CA GLN A 18 15.76 -4.29 -4.66
C GLN A 18 15.63 -5.82 -4.82
N GLU A 19 14.43 -6.36 -4.63
CA GLU A 19 14.14 -7.77 -4.85
C GLU A 19 13.82 -8.04 -6.32
N LYS A 20 14.86 -8.39 -7.09
CA LYS A 20 14.73 -8.68 -8.52
C LYS A 20 13.82 -9.89 -8.75
N GLY A 21 12.80 -9.72 -9.60
CA GLY A 21 11.92 -10.80 -10.06
C GLY A 21 10.76 -11.16 -9.12
N VAL A 22 10.68 -10.56 -7.93
CA VAL A 22 9.56 -10.75 -6.97
C VAL A 22 8.37 -9.89 -7.37
N TYR A 23 8.61 -8.61 -7.66
CA TYR A 23 7.58 -7.67 -8.09
C TYR A 23 7.55 -7.58 -9.61
N LYS A 24 6.40 -7.97 -10.21
CA LYS A 24 6.13 -7.87 -11.65
C LYS A 24 4.96 -6.93 -11.90
N GLY A 25 5.05 -6.18 -12.99
CA GLY A 25 4.12 -5.13 -13.32
C GLY A 25 4.37 -3.83 -12.56
N SER A 26 3.79 -2.74 -13.07
CA SER A 26 3.84 -1.43 -12.42
C SER A 26 2.61 -0.59 -12.74
N PHE A 27 2.29 0.35 -11.86
CA PHE A 27 1.29 1.38 -12.11
C PHE A 27 1.85 2.73 -11.68
N LYS A 28 1.39 3.80 -12.32
CA LYS A 28 1.81 5.15 -11.99
C LYS A 28 1.07 5.62 -10.75
N VAL A 29 1.80 6.26 -9.86
CA VAL A 29 1.27 6.90 -8.65
C VAL A 29 1.64 8.37 -8.59
N ARG A 30 0.79 9.15 -7.93
CA ARG A 30 1.09 10.53 -7.52
C ARG A 30 1.19 10.57 -6.01
N TRP A 31 2.34 11.00 -5.50
CA TRP A 31 2.51 11.23 -4.07
C TRP A 31 1.72 12.46 -3.63
N ILE A 32 0.90 12.31 -2.58
CA ILE A 32 0.12 13.40 -1.99
C ILE A 32 0.73 13.80 -0.64
N PHE A 33 1.06 12.80 0.19
CA PHE A 33 1.71 13.03 1.47
C PHE A 33 2.98 12.19 1.57
N CYS A 34 4.12 12.88 1.70
CA CYS A 34 5.44 12.32 2.01
C CYS A 34 5.86 12.82 3.39
N LYS A 35 5.37 12.19 4.44
CA LYS A 35 5.73 12.49 5.83
C LYS A 35 5.68 11.23 6.69
N ASN A 36 6.50 11.21 7.74
CA ASN A 36 6.38 10.22 8.80
C ASN A 36 5.17 10.56 9.67
N ALA A 37 4.44 9.55 10.13
CA ALA A 37 3.32 9.72 11.02
C ALA A 37 3.35 8.63 12.09
N ASP A 38 3.07 9.00 13.33
CA ASP A 38 3.25 8.13 14.48
C ASP A 38 2.11 7.11 14.61
N TYR A 39 2.45 5.88 15.02
CA TYR A 39 1.52 4.77 15.21
C TYR A 39 0.33 5.13 16.12
N ALA A 40 0.59 5.89 17.20
CA ALA A 40 -0.42 6.28 18.17
C ALA A 40 -1.57 7.12 17.56
N LEU A 41 -1.32 7.80 16.43
CA LEU A 41 -2.32 8.64 15.77
C LEU A 41 -3.36 7.83 14.99
N PHE A 42 -3.12 6.54 14.70
CA PHE A 42 -4.02 5.73 13.87
C PHE A 42 -4.46 4.42 14.54
N SER A 43 -3.96 4.12 15.74
CA SER A 43 -4.23 2.86 16.46
C SER A 43 -5.68 2.68 16.88
N HIS A 44 -6.44 3.78 16.95
CA HIS A 44 -7.86 3.79 17.31
C HIS A 44 -8.80 3.60 16.11
N ILE A 45 -8.27 3.58 14.88
CA ILE A 45 -9.05 3.36 13.67
C ILE A 45 -9.22 1.86 13.48
N LEU A 46 -10.41 1.34 13.77
CA LEU A 46 -10.78 -0.06 13.59
C LEU A 46 -11.57 -0.23 12.29
N LEU A 47 -11.40 -1.37 11.63
CA LEU A 47 -12.09 -1.68 10.38
C LEU A 47 -12.98 -2.91 10.53
N ASP A 48 -14.29 -2.69 10.37
CA ASP A 48 -15.35 -3.71 10.45
C ASP A 48 -15.22 -4.76 9.31
N ALA A 49 -14.58 -4.40 8.20
CA ALA A 49 -14.30 -5.33 7.09
C ALA A 49 -13.24 -6.40 7.42
N THR A 50 -12.60 -6.33 8.60
CA THR A 50 -11.64 -7.35 9.05
C THR A 50 -12.27 -8.31 10.03
N ARG A 51 -11.87 -9.59 9.97
CA ARG A 51 -12.34 -10.61 10.91
C ARG A 51 -11.76 -10.33 12.30
N GLY A 52 -12.47 -9.53 13.10
CA GLY A 52 -12.13 -9.21 14.50
C GLY A 52 -11.69 -7.78 14.78
N ASP A 53 -12.22 -6.78 14.06
CA ASP A 53 -12.04 -5.33 14.34
C ASP A 53 -10.58 -4.95 14.62
N LEU A 54 -9.66 -5.44 13.78
CA LEU A 54 -8.25 -5.14 13.98
C LEU A 54 -7.98 -3.67 13.65
N PRO A 55 -7.05 -3.02 14.37
CA PRO A 55 -6.58 -1.68 14.00
C PRO A 55 -6.12 -1.66 12.55
N ALA A 56 -6.41 -0.57 11.83
CA ALA A 56 -6.00 -0.36 10.44
C ALA A 56 -4.49 -0.47 10.22
N LEU A 57 -3.70 -0.32 11.31
CA LEU A 57 -2.25 -0.48 11.31
C LEU A 57 -1.77 -1.94 11.26
N HIS A 58 -2.63 -2.93 11.52
CA HIS A 58 -2.29 -4.35 11.47
C HIS A 58 -2.70 -5.02 10.15
N LEU A 59 -3.10 -4.23 9.17
CA LEU A 59 -3.46 -4.71 7.84
C LEU A 59 -2.23 -5.19 7.07
N ARG A 60 -2.43 -6.18 6.20
CA ARG A 60 -1.43 -6.63 5.23
C ARG A 60 -1.57 -5.81 3.94
N ASP A 61 -0.49 -5.79 3.15
CA ASP A 61 -0.47 -5.17 1.83
C ASP A 61 -1.60 -5.77 0.96
N ALA A 62 -2.60 -4.95 0.67
CA ALA A 62 -3.92 -5.31 0.13
C ALA A 62 -4.80 -6.14 1.09
N LEU A 63 -5.79 -5.46 1.68
CA LEU A 63 -6.95 -6.13 2.28
C LEU A 63 -7.72 -6.90 1.19
N PRO A 64 -8.11 -8.16 1.43
CA PRO A 64 -8.92 -8.95 0.49
C PRO A 64 -10.34 -8.39 0.31
#